data_AF-A0A4U9H7Z9-F1
#
_entry.id   AF-A0A4U9H7Z9-F1
#
_cell.length_a   1.000
_cell.length_b   1.000
_cell.length_c   1.000
_cell.angle_alpha   90.00
_cell.angle_beta   90.00
_cell.angle_gamma   90.00
#
_symmetry.space_group_name_H-M   'P 1'
#
loop_
_entity.id
_entity.type
_entity.pdbx_description
1 polymer ?
#
loop_
_entity_poly.entity_id
_entity_poly.type
_entity_poly.pdbx_seq_one_letter_code
_entity_poly.pdbx_strand_id
1 'polypeptide(L)'
;MTERHKPSAAPAQKASPRPATNKPAAPAAVTLTPRRSLQERDEQLARQRLELQALRQENAALRAAVHETPAPAALPDLTPLQQWLAGLRRAWQGTPDSRRAAELIKLAQQQGAQAEQQQREQAQRFAKERDAWRQLQAQWSITPEQLQDENHRLSYAAGSALGRDIQTMMTERQSWGVPVDRRSLLAGVLDNLTGRERLSPQVLNALMAKADAAAGAARERIVNAQQQRDREYVAQFSKRPGVQRSPTGFWYRVDYAGDRALAQDAVIDVVVKETLTDGTVIQDMDLNGKVLSLPLSGFPPLFREAIGRLRDHGSITMVVPPALAYGETGYPPKVPPNATMVYELRIDNSRAPQPAADR
;
A
#
# COMPACT_ATOMS: atom_id res chain seq x y z
N MET A 1 -52.68 -34.56 -62.27
CA MET A 1 -52.10 -33.40 -62.97
C MET A 1 -51.92 -32.32 -61.90
N THR A 2 -50.75 -31.85 -61.50
CA THR A 2 -49.41 -31.83 -62.10
C THR A 2 -48.40 -31.58 -60.96
N GLU A 3 -47.19 -32.14 -61.08
CA GLU A 3 -46.07 -32.03 -60.14
C GLU A 3 -45.41 -30.63 -60.04
N ARG A 4 -44.72 -30.38 -58.91
CA ARG A 4 -43.27 -30.01 -58.74
C ARG A 4 -43.06 -29.19 -57.44
N HIS A 5 -42.53 -29.78 -56.35
CA HIS A 5 -41.11 -29.75 -55.86
C HIS A 5 -40.57 -28.33 -55.51
N LYS A 6 -40.57 -27.89 -54.23
CA LYS A 6 -39.58 -28.05 -53.10
C LYS A 6 -38.43 -27.00 -53.12
N PRO A 7 -37.68 -26.74 -52.02
CA PRO A 7 -37.97 -26.68 -50.56
C PRO A 7 -37.32 -25.47 -49.82
N SER A 8 -37.66 -25.23 -48.55
CA SER A 8 -36.71 -25.06 -47.41
C SER A 8 -37.30 -24.20 -46.27
N ALA A 9 -37.55 -24.81 -45.11
CA ALA A 9 -37.43 -24.22 -43.77
C ALA A 9 -37.87 -25.28 -42.73
N ALA A 10 -36.93 -25.78 -41.93
CA ALA A 10 -37.23 -26.66 -40.80
C ALA A 10 -37.61 -25.83 -39.56
N PRO A 11 -38.69 -26.17 -38.82
CA PRO A 11 -39.12 -25.39 -37.66
C PRO A 11 -38.75 -26.02 -36.30
N ALA A 12 -38.58 -25.10 -35.36
CA ALA A 12 -38.55 -25.16 -33.89
C ALA A 12 -39.15 -26.39 -33.17
N GLN A 13 -38.48 -26.78 -32.08
CA GLN A 13 -39.09 -27.49 -30.94
C GLN A 13 -39.03 -26.65 -29.66
N LYS A 14 -40.19 -26.62 -28.98
CA LYS A 14 -40.51 -25.86 -27.77
C LYS A 14 -40.18 -26.62 -26.48
N ALA A 15 -40.04 -25.83 -25.43
CA ALA A 15 -39.66 -26.12 -24.06
C ALA A 15 -40.67 -26.90 -23.19
N SER A 16 -40.15 -27.45 -22.09
CA SER A 16 -40.77 -27.62 -20.75
C SER A 16 -39.63 -27.84 -19.69
N PRO A 17 -39.84 -27.65 -18.37
CA PRO A 17 -39.39 -26.46 -17.64
C PRO A 17 -38.28 -26.73 -16.59
N ARG A 18 -37.50 -25.68 -16.24
CA ARG A 18 -36.61 -25.65 -15.07
C ARG A 18 -37.28 -24.92 -13.89
N PRO A 19 -37.12 -25.36 -12.64
CA PRO A 19 -37.36 -24.50 -11.49
C PRO A 19 -36.13 -23.61 -11.21
N ALA A 20 -36.44 -22.38 -10.81
CA ALA A 20 -35.53 -21.39 -10.24
C ALA A 20 -34.77 -21.96 -9.02
N THR A 21 -33.55 -21.59 -8.68
CA THR A 21 -33.05 -20.24 -8.39
C THR A 21 -31.52 -20.27 -8.40
N ASN A 22 -30.84 -19.31 -9.03
CA ASN A 22 -29.49 -18.96 -8.59
C ASN A 22 -29.16 -17.51 -8.94
N LYS A 23 -29.01 -16.71 -7.88
CA LYS A 23 -28.57 -15.33 -7.85
C LYS A 23 -27.03 -15.34 -8.01
N PRO A 24 -26.42 -14.67 -9.00
CA PRO A 24 -24.97 -14.57 -9.04
C PRO A 24 -24.49 -13.64 -7.92
N ALA A 25 -23.68 -14.20 -7.03
CA ALA A 25 -22.95 -13.47 -6.01
C ALA A 25 -21.88 -12.56 -6.63
N ALA A 26 -21.61 -11.47 -5.93
CA ALA A 26 -20.63 -10.43 -6.27
C ALA A 26 -19.22 -10.99 -6.59
N PRO A 27 -18.42 -10.28 -7.42
CA PRO A 27 -17.02 -10.64 -7.63
C PRO A 27 -16.23 -10.48 -6.33
N ALA A 28 -15.54 -11.56 -5.96
CA ALA A 28 -14.71 -11.67 -4.78
C ALA A 28 -13.56 -10.64 -4.81
N ALA A 29 -13.39 -9.97 -3.67
CA ALA A 29 -12.23 -9.15 -3.36
C ALA A 29 -10.95 -9.99 -3.34
N VAL A 30 -9.99 -9.57 -4.14
CA VAL A 30 -8.55 -9.90 -4.10
C VAL A 30 -7.94 -8.63 -3.47
N THR A 31 -7.17 -8.57 -2.38
CA THR A 31 -6.03 -9.38 -1.92
C THR A 31 -5.69 -8.87 -0.50
N LEU A 32 -5.67 -9.73 0.52
CA LEU A 32 -5.02 -9.48 1.83
C LEU A 32 -3.94 -10.55 2.03
N THR A 33 -2.84 -10.48 1.26
CA THR A 33 -1.89 -11.60 1.10
C THR A 33 -0.46 -11.44 1.66
N PRO A 34 -0.08 -10.39 2.42
CA PRO A 34 1.16 -10.45 3.22
C PRO A 34 0.95 -10.87 4.68
N ARG A 35 -0.15 -10.41 5.30
CA ARG A 35 -0.44 -10.71 6.72
C ARG A 35 -1.02 -12.12 6.90
N ARG A 36 -1.92 -12.55 6.00
CA ARG A 36 -2.42 -13.93 5.97
C ARG A 36 -1.31 -14.94 5.76
N SER A 37 -0.34 -14.68 4.89
CA SER A 37 0.73 -15.63 4.61
C SER A 37 1.74 -15.77 5.76
N LEU A 38 1.95 -14.72 6.57
CA LEU A 38 2.71 -14.82 7.82
C LEU A 38 1.91 -15.55 8.91
N GLN A 39 0.63 -15.23 9.06
CA GLN A 39 -0.24 -15.86 10.02
C GLN A 39 -0.45 -17.36 9.72
N GLU A 40 -0.57 -17.73 8.44
CA GLU A 40 -0.62 -19.11 7.95
C GLU A 40 0.69 -19.86 8.22
N ARG A 41 1.85 -19.19 8.08
CA ARG A 41 3.15 -19.77 8.44
C ARG A 41 3.32 -19.96 9.94
N ASP A 42 2.87 -19.00 10.74
CA ASP A 42 2.92 -19.10 12.21
C ASP A 42 1.97 -20.19 12.71
N GLU A 43 0.79 -20.32 12.12
CA GLU A 43 -0.13 -21.43 12.36
C GLU A 43 0.46 -22.78 11.93
N GLN A 44 1.16 -22.83 10.79
CA GLN A 44 1.84 -24.04 10.32
C GLN A 44 2.99 -24.45 11.26
N LEU A 45 3.77 -23.48 11.74
CA LEU A 45 4.83 -23.71 12.74
C LEU A 45 4.25 -24.16 14.09
N ALA A 46 3.12 -23.59 14.52
CA ALA A 46 2.43 -24.01 15.73
C ALA A 46 1.92 -25.46 15.62
N ARG A 47 1.35 -25.83 14.47
CA ARG A 47 0.93 -27.21 14.18
C ARG A 47 2.11 -28.18 14.19
N GLN A 48 3.22 -27.83 13.54
CA GLN A 48 4.42 -28.67 13.55
C GLN A 48 5.04 -28.83 14.94
N ARG A 49 4.98 -27.79 15.79
CA ARG A 49 5.45 -27.88 17.19
C ARG A 49 4.56 -28.79 18.03
N LEU A 50 3.24 -28.70 17.86
CA LEU A 50 2.29 -29.59 18.52
C LEU A 50 2.46 -31.04 18.06
N GLU A 51 2.67 -31.27 16.77
CA GLU A 51 2.95 -32.59 16.22
C GLU A 51 4.27 -33.17 16.74
N LEU A 52 5.33 -32.37 16.83
CA LEU A 52 6.60 -32.77 17.44
C LEU A 52 6.46 -33.07 18.94
N GLN A 53 5.62 -32.32 19.67
CA GLN A 53 5.34 -32.59 21.07
C GLN A 53 4.51 -33.86 21.23
N ALA A 54 3.51 -34.08 20.38
CA ALA A 54 2.71 -35.30 20.35
C ALA A 54 3.59 -36.51 20.05
N LEU A 55 4.46 -36.45 19.03
CA LEU A 55 5.41 -37.52 18.69
C LEU A 55 6.43 -37.79 19.80
N ARG A 56 6.83 -36.76 20.56
CA ARG A 56 7.72 -36.93 21.73
C ARG A 56 7.00 -37.55 22.90
N GLN A 57 5.76 -37.16 23.17
CA GLN A 57 4.92 -37.76 24.21
C GLN A 57 4.55 -39.20 23.84
N GLU A 58 4.24 -39.47 22.57
CA GLU A 58 4.00 -40.80 22.03
C GLU A 58 5.27 -41.65 22.12
N ASN A 59 6.45 -41.13 21.76
CA ASN A 59 7.72 -41.84 22.00
C ASN A 59 7.99 -42.09 23.48
N ALA A 60 7.71 -41.13 24.35
CA ALA A 60 7.90 -41.27 25.80
C ALA A 60 6.91 -42.31 26.37
N ALA A 61 5.65 -42.30 25.92
CA ALA A 61 4.63 -43.26 26.30
C ALA A 61 4.94 -44.67 25.74
N LEU A 62 5.44 -44.77 24.51
CA LEU A 62 5.92 -46.04 23.93
C LEU A 62 7.12 -46.58 24.71
N ARG A 63 8.06 -45.73 25.13
CA ARG A 63 9.19 -46.13 25.98
C ARG A 63 8.75 -46.54 27.38
N ALA A 64 7.76 -45.87 27.96
CA ALA A 64 7.17 -46.24 29.24
C ALA A 64 6.38 -47.56 29.13
N ALA A 65 5.60 -47.75 28.07
CA ALA A 65 4.87 -48.98 27.78
C ALA A 65 5.81 -50.18 27.54
N VAL A 66 6.99 -49.97 26.97
CA VAL A 66 8.07 -50.98 26.86
C VAL A 66 8.66 -51.35 28.24
N HIS A 67 8.63 -50.45 29.22
CA HIS A 67 9.14 -50.67 30.58
C HIS A 67 8.10 -51.20 31.58
N GLU A 68 6.80 -51.03 31.32
CA GLU A 68 5.71 -51.51 32.20
C GLU A 68 5.03 -52.82 31.74
N THR A 69 5.41 -53.39 30.58
CA THR A 69 4.97 -54.75 30.22
C THR A 69 5.61 -55.80 31.14
N PRO A 70 4.84 -56.60 31.91
CA PRO A 70 5.38 -57.84 32.48
C PRO A 70 5.85 -58.70 31.30
N ALA A 71 6.98 -59.41 31.46
CA ALA A 71 7.58 -60.25 30.42
C ALA A 71 6.47 -61.00 29.64
N PRO A 72 6.16 -60.59 28.40
CA PRO A 72 5.23 -61.33 27.59
C PRO A 72 5.87 -62.70 27.36
N ALA A 73 5.06 -63.75 27.42
CA ALA A 73 5.42 -65.03 26.83
C ALA A 73 6.16 -64.79 25.51
N ALA A 74 7.35 -65.39 25.37
CA ALA A 74 8.35 -65.14 24.34
C ALA A 74 7.80 -64.43 23.09
N LEU A 75 8.33 -63.24 22.77
CA LEU A 75 8.17 -62.63 21.45
C LEU A 75 8.34 -63.76 20.40
N PRO A 76 7.40 -63.94 19.46
CA PRO A 76 7.54 -65.01 18.47
C PRO A 76 8.89 -64.84 17.80
N ASP A 77 9.62 -65.94 17.67
CA ASP A 77 10.97 -65.91 17.11
C ASP A 77 10.95 -65.16 15.77
N LEU A 78 11.53 -63.95 15.75
CA LEU A 78 11.62 -63.11 14.56
C LEU A 78 12.82 -63.50 13.70
N THR A 79 13.67 -64.41 14.18
CA THR A 79 14.83 -64.92 13.47
C THR A 79 14.47 -65.51 12.10
N PRO A 80 13.37 -66.28 11.92
CA PRO A 80 12.92 -66.76 10.62
C PRO A 80 12.55 -65.61 9.67
N LEU A 81 11.88 -64.57 10.17
CA LEU A 81 11.45 -63.42 9.37
C LEU A 81 12.66 -62.54 8.99
N GLN A 82 13.62 -62.38 9.90
CA GLN A 82 14.91 -61.71 9.65
C GLN A 82 15.78 -62.50 8.66
N GLN A 83 15.85 -63.83 8.79
CA GLN A 83 16.57 -64.70 7.86
C GLN A 83 15.92 -64.71 6.48
N TRP A 84 14.59 -64.71 6.41
CA TRP A 84 13.82 -64.60 5.17
C TRP A 84 14.05 -63.24 4.49
N LEU A 85 14.00 -62.13 5.25
CA LEU A 85 14.36 -60.79 4.74
C LEU A 85 15.82 -60.70 4.28
N ALA A 86 16.75 -61.33 5.01
CA ALA A 86 18.15 -61.40 4.62
C ALA A 86 18.36 -62.26 3.37
N GLY A 87 17.56 -63.31 3.21
CA GLY A 87 17.52 -64.17 2.02
C GLY A 87 16.96 -63.42 0.80
N LEU A 88 15.85 -62.72 0.96
CA LEU A 88 15.28 -61.84 -0.07
C LEU A 88 16.25 -60.73 -0.47
N ARG A 89 16.92 -60.10 0.50
CA ARG A 89 17.93 -59.07 0.22
C ARG A 89 19.10 -59.65 -0.58
N ARG A 90 19.56 -60.85 -0.25
CA ARG A 90 20.60 -61.57 -1.02
C ARG A 90 20.12 -61.98 -2.41
N ALA A 91 18.89 -62.44 -2.55
CA ALA A 91 18.30 -62.82 -3.83
C ALA A 91 18.05 -61.61 -4.74
N TRP A 92 17.74 -60.45 -4.15
CA TRP A 92 17.56 -59.19 -4.87
C TRP A 92 18.90 -58.56 -5.25
N GLN A 93 19.92 -58.65 -4.38
CA GLN A 93 21.27 -58.18 -4.67
C GLN A 93 21.86 -58.88 -5.91
N GLY A 94 22.26 -58.10 -6.91
CA GLY A 94 22.91 -58.60 -8.12
C GLY A 94 21.97 -58.79 -9.31
N THR A 95 20.65 -58.71 -9.09
CA THR A 95 19.63 -58.69 -10.16
C THR A 95 19.74 -57.43 -11.04
N PRO A 96 19.27 -57.47 -12.30
CA PRO A 96 19.26 -56.29 -13.18
C PRO A 96 18.53 -55.09 -12.55
N ASP A 97 17.43 -55.31 -11.86
CA ASP A 97 16.64 -54.24 -11.23
C ASP A 97 17.32 -53.65 -10.00
N SER A 98 18.03 -54.46 -9.20
CA SER A 98 18.86 -53.94 -8.10
C SER A 98 20.01 -53.05 -8.61
N ARG A 99 20.59 -53.38 -9.77
CA ARG A 99 21.64 -52.55 -10.41
C ARG A 99 21.06 -51.24 -10.95
N ARG A 100 19.91 -51.29 -11.62
CA ARG A 100 19.18 -50.10 -12.08
C ARG A 100 18.80 -49.17 -10.92
N ALA A 101 18.29 -49.73 -9.83
CA ALA A 101 17.97 -48.96 -8.62
C ALA A 101 19.23 -48.31 -8.02
N ALA A 102 20.35 -49.04 -7.95
CA ALA A 102 21.62 -48.50 -7.50
C ALA A 102 22.14 -47.37 -8.40
N GLU A 103 22.01 -47.49 -9.73
CA GLU A 103 22.37 -46.44 -10.67
C GLU A 103 21.48 -45.20 -10.55
N LEU A 104 20.17 -45.37 -10.38
CA LEU A 104 19.24 -44.26 -10.16
C LEU A 104 19.54 -43.52 -8.85
N ILE A 105 19.84 -44.25 -7.77
CA ILE A 105 20.26 -43.63 -6.49
C ILE A 105 21.56 -42.85 -6.69
N LYS A 106 22.54 -43.42 -7.42
CA LYS A 106 23.80 -42.74 -7.72
C LYS A 106 23.57 -41.47 -8.55
N LEU A 107 22.70 -41.52 -9.55
CA LEU A 107 22.34 -40.36 -10.37
C LEU A 107 21.63 -39.28 -9.52
N ALA A 108 20.67 -39.66 -8.68
CA ALA A 108 19.97 -38.75 -7.78
C ALA A 108 20.93 -38.10 -6.77
N GLN A 109 21.89 -38.85 -6.23
CA GLN A 109 22.94 -38.32 -5.35
C GLN A 109 23.83 -37.32 -6.09
N GLN A 110 24.22 -37.61 -7.34
CA GLN A 110 25.02 -36.69 -8.16
C GLN A 110 24.25 -35.41 -8.48
N GLN A 111 22.98 -35.51 -8.86
CA GLN A 111 22.13 -34.34 -9.12
C GLN A 111 21.91 -33.51 -7.86
N GLY A 112 21.69 -34.16 -6.70
CA GLY A 112 21.58 -33.48 -5.41
C GLY A 112 22.87 -32.73 -5.03
N ALA A 113 24.03 -33.36 -5.20
CA ALA A 113 25.32 -32.72 -4.97
C ALA A 113 25.57 -31.53 -5.91
N GLN A 114 25.20 -31.65 -7.18
CA GLN A 114 25.30 -30.54 -8.15
C GLN A 114 24.37 -29.38 -7.78
N ALA A 115 23.13 -29.66 -7.38
CA ALA A 115 22.18 -28.64 -6.95
C ALA A 115 22.66 -27.93 -5.67
N GLU A 116 23.19 -28.66 -4.69
CA GLU A 116 23.80 -28.08 -3.49
C GLU A 116 25.00 -27.20 -3.83
N GLN A 117 25.86 -27.65 -4.75
CA GLN A 117 27.02 -26.88 -5.18
C GLN A 117 26.59 -25.58 -5.88
N GLN A 118 25.62 -25.63 -6.78
CA GLN A 118 25.05 -24.44 -7.42
C GLN A 118 24.43 -23.48 -6.40
N GLN A 119 23.71 -23.98 -5.40
CA GLN A 119 23.16 -23.16 -4.32
C GLN A 119 24.27 -22.50 -3.49
N ARG A 120 25.33 -23.24 -3.15
CA ARG A 120 26.49 -22.70 -2.41
C ARG A 120 27.19 -21.61 -3.21
N GLU A 121 27.40 -21.82 -4.52
CA GLU A 121 28.00 -20.82 -5.39
C GLU A 121 27.14 -19.56 -5.50
N GLN A 122 25.83 -19.69 -5.67
CA GLN A 122 24.90 -18.55 -5.66
C GLN A 122 24.90 -17.83 -4.31
N ALA A 123 24.87 -18.56 -3.19
CA ALA A 123 24.92 -17.99 -1.86
C ALA A 123 26.24 -17.24 -1.61
N GLN A 124 27.37 -17.77 -2.09
CA GLN A 124 28.67 -17.10 -2.02
C GLN A 124 28.72 -15.84 -2.90
N ARG A 125 28.15 -15.86 -4.11
CA ARG A 125 28.02 -14.66 -4.94
C ARG A 125 27.20 -13.59 -4.24
N PHE A 126 26.05 -13.95 -3.69
CA PHE A 126 25.19 -13.03 -2.97
C PHE A 126 25.84 -12.48 -1.70
N ALA A 127 26.61 -13.32 -0.98
CA ALA A 127 27.39 -12.89 0.17
C ALA A 127 28.47 -11.88 -0.22
N LYS A 128 29.24 -12.15 -1.28
CA LYS A 128 30.24 -11.22 -1.82
C LYS A 128 29.62 -9.90 -2.27
N GLU A 129 28.49 -9.95 -2.99
CA GLU A 129 27.76 -8.74 -3.39
C GLU A 129 27.27 -7.95 -2.16
N ARG A 130 26.72 -8.61 -1.15
CA ARG A 130 26.26 -7.97 0.09
C ARG A 130 27.42 -7.33 0.86
N ASP A 131 28.57 -7.99 0.93
CA ASP A 131 29.74 -7.46 1.62
C ASP A 131 30.36 -6.29 0.85
N ALA A 132 30.39 -6.36 -0.49
CA ALA A 132 30.75 -5.21 -1.33
C ALA A 132 29.78 -4.03 -1.12
N TRP A 133 28.47 -4.30 -1.00
CA TRP A 133 27.47 -3.29 -0.67
C TRP A 133 27.66 -2.67 0.71
N ARG A 134 27.98 -3.48 1.73
CA ARG A 134 28.29 -2.96 3.08
C ARG A 134 29.54 -2.08 3.08
N GLN A 135 30.56 -2.47 2.32
CA GLN A 135 31.77 -1.66 2.16
C GLN A 135 31.47 -0.35 1.43
N LEU A 136 30.69 -0.38 0.36
CA LEU A 136 30.20 0.82 -0.33
C LEU A 136 29.37 1.71 0.60
N GLN A 137 28.47 1.13 1.38
CA GLN A 137 27.65 1.87 2.35
C GLN A 137 28.52 2.52 3.44
N ALA A 138 29.54 1.83 3.93
CA ALA A 138 30.51 2.39 4.87
C ALA A 138 31.40 3.47 4.22
N GLN A 139 31.67 3.37 2.93
CA GLN A 139 32.40 4.38 2.17
C GLN A 139 31.56 5.66 1.97
N TRP A 140 30.23 5.52 1.89
CA TRP A 140 29.32 6.61 1.53
C TRP A 140 28.55 7.17 2.73
N SER A 141 28.73 6.60 3.91
CA SER A 141 28.22 7.15 5.15
C SER A 141 29.02 8.40 5.52
N ILE A 142 28.32 9.52 5.67
CA ILE A 142 28.89 10.75 6.21
C ILE A 142 28.88 10.69 7.74
N THR A 143 29.98 11.06 8.38
CA THR A 143 30.06 11.12 9.85
C THR A 143 29.64 12.51 10.38
N PRO A 144 29.20 12.62 11.65
CA PRO A 144 28.91 13.90 12.28
C PRO A 144 30.10 14.89 12.23
N GLU A 145 31.33 14.38 12.30
CA GLU A 145 32.55 15.18 12.22
C GLU A 145 32.74 15.77 10.81
N GLN A 146 32.48 15.00 9.76
CA GLN A 146 32.53 15.50 8.38
C GLN A 146 31.46 16.57 8.12
N LEU A 147 30.32 16.50 8.79
CA LEU A 147 29.27 17.54 8.72
C LEU A 147 29.65 18.85 9.42
N GLN A 148 30.82 18.96 10.06
CA GLN A 148 31.32 20.24 10.55
C GLN A 148 31.89 21.10 9.41
N ASP A 149 32.30 20.47 8.29
CA ASP A 149 32.80 21.15 7.10
C ASP A 149 31.65 21.69 6.22
N GLU A 150 31.85 22.88 5.64
CA GLU A 150 30.82 23.53 4.81
C GLU A 150 30.56 22.80 3.49
N ASN A 151 31.59 22.34 2.79
CA ASN A 151 31.42 21.65 1.51
C ASN A 151 30.68 20.32 1.66
N HIS A 152 31.00 19.59 2.74
CA HIS A 152 30.27 18.38 3.11
C HIS A 152 28.79 18.65 3.43
N ARG A 153 28.49 19.73 4.16
CA ARG A 153 27.09 20.14 4.44
C ARG A 153 26.33 20.55 3.19
N LEU A 154 26.94 21.32 2.30
CA LEU A 154 26.32 21.73 1.04
C LEU A 154 25.98 20.51 0.18
N SER A 155 26.92 19.57 0.06
CA SER A 155 26.71 18.31 -0.68
C SER A 155 25.63 17.43 -0.04
N TYR A 156 25.64 17.31 1.29
CA TYR A 156 24.62 16.57 2.04
C TYR A 156 23.22 17.20 1.89
N ALA A 157 23.14 18.53 1.90
CA ALA A 157 21.89 19.25 1.69
C ALA A 157 21.32 19.01 0.28
N ALA A 158 22.17 19.04 -0.75
CA ALA A 158 21.79 18.72 -2.12
C ALA A 158 21.30 17.27 -2.26
N GLY A 159 22.04 16.29 -1.72
CA GLY A 159 21.62 14.88 -1.71
C GLY A 159 20.32 14.66 -0.94
N SER A 160 20.13 15.36 0.17
CA SER A 160 18.89 15.33 0.95
C SER A 160 17.71 15.92 0.19
N ALA A 161 17.92 16.96 -0.62
CA ALA A 161 16.89 17.52 -1.50
C ALA A 161 16.45 16.50 -2.56
N LEU A 162 17.40 15.86 -3.26
CA LEU A 162 17.10 14.79 -4.22
C LEU A 162 16.36 13.61 -3.55
N GLY A 163 16.75 13.24 -2.33
CA GLY A 163 16.06 12.21 -1.55
C GLY A 163 14.61 12.57 -1.23
N ARG A 164 14.33 13.85 -0.94
CA ARG A 164 12.95 14.35 -0.77
C ARG A 164 12.17 14.30 -2.08
N ASP A 165 12.78 14.63 -3.22
CA ASP A 165 12.12 14.55 -4.54
C ASP A 165 11.72 13.11 -4.88
N ILE A 166 12.63 12.14 -4.64
CA ILE A 166 12.34 10.71 -4.78
C ILE A 166 11.16 10.30 -3.88
N GLN A 167 11.19 10.74 -2.61
CA GLN A 167 10.13 10.43 -1.65
C GLN A 167 8.78 11.01 -2.07
N THR A 168 8.76 12.25 -2.58
CA THR A 168 7.57 12.91 -3.11
C THR A 168 7.01 12.13 -4.28
N MET A 169 7.82 11.83 -5.30
CA MET A 169 7.42 11.05 -6.47
C MET A 169 6.85 9.68 -6.08
N MET A 170 7.49 8.98 -5.14
CA MET A 170 6.99 7.70 -4.63
C MET A 170 5.61 7.84 -3.97
N THR A 171 5.47 8.84 -3.10
CA THR A 171 4.25 9.07 -2.32
C THR A 171 3.08 9.45 -3.22
N GLU A 172 3.32 10.28 -4.24
CA GLU A 172 2.35 10.64 -5.27
C GLU A 172 1.92 9.43 -6.11
N ARG A 173 2.88 8.68 -6.65
CA ARG A 173 2.57 7.49 -7.44
C ARG A 173 1.76 6.49 -6.62
N GLN A 174 2.13 6.28 -5.36
CA GLN A 174 1.40 5.41 -4.45
C GLN A 174 -0.02 5.94 -4.14
N SER A 175 -0.21 7.26 -3.99
CA SER A 175 -1.54 7.84 -3.78
C SER A 175 -2.45 7.72 -4.99
N TRP A 176 -1.89 7.64 -6.20
CA TRP A 176 -2.64 7.32 -7.43
C TRP A 176 -2.82 5.81 -7.68
N GLY A 177 -2.37 4.95 -6.76
CA GLY A 177 -2.48 3.50 -6.87
C GLY A 177 -1.42 2.86 -7.77
N VAL A 178 -0.35 3.58 -8.12
CA VAL A 178 0.79 3.04 -8.87
C VAL A 178 1.77 2.42 -7.87
N PRO A 179 2.05 1.10 -7.96
CA PRO A 179 2.98 0.46 -7.05
C PRO A 179 4.40 0.95 -7.32
N VAL A 180 5.13 1.28 -6.25
CA VAL A 180 6.55 1.64 -6.32
C VAL A 180 7.34 0.72 -5.39
N ASP A 181 8.21 -0.10 -5.98
CA ASP A 181 9.15 -0.89 -5.19
C ASP A 181 10.34 -0.03 -4.77
N ARG A 182 10.37 0.36 -3.48
CA ARG A 182 11.40 1.23 -2.92
C ARG A 182 12.80 0.66 -3.10
N ARG A 183 12.97 -0.66 -2.95
CA ARG A 183 14.28 -1.30 -3.00
C ARG A 183 14.85 -1.24 -4.41
N SER A 184 14.06 -1.60 -5.42
CA SER A 184 14.44 -1.52 -6.83
C SER A 184 14.68 -0.08 -7.27
N LEU A 185 13.85 0.87 -6.83
CA LEU A 185 14.04 2.30 -7.15
C LEU A 185 15.38 2.81 -6.63
N LEU A 186 15.68 2.58 -5.34
CA LEU A 186 16.93 3.02 -4.73
C LEU A 186 18.15 2.28 -5.31
N ALA A 187 18.02 0.99 -5.63
CA ALA A 187 19.06 0.25 -6.33
C ALA A 187 19.35 0.85 -7.72
N GLY A 188 18.32 1.29 -8.45
CA GLY A 188 18.50 1.95 -9.75
C GLY A 188 19.25 3.28 -9.67
N VAL A 189 18.91 4.13 -8.69
CA VAL A 189 19.64 5.40 -8.43
C VAL A 189 21.12 5.13 -8.14
N LEU A 190 21.37 4.12 -7.30
CA LEU A 190 22.70 3.77 -6.84
C LEU A 190 23.57 3.12 -7.93
N ASP A 191 22.98 2.21 -8.71
CA ASP A 191 23.64 1.59 -9.86
C ASP A 191 23.95 2.67 -10.93
N ASN A 192 23.07 3.65 -11.15
CA ASN A 192 23.34 4.78 -12.06
C ASN A 192 24.52 5.65 -11.58
N LEU A 193 24.53 6.05 -10.30
CA LEU A 193 25.61 6.86 -9.72
C LEU A 193 26.98 6.16 -9.73
N THR A 194 26.99 4.82 -9.74
CA THR A 194 28.22 4.01 -9.78
C THR A 194 28.61 3.50 -11.17
N GLY A 195 27.81 3.80 -12.20
CA GLY A 195 28.02 3.27 -13.55
C GLY A 195 27.85 1.74 -13.64
N ARG A 196 27.01 1.15 -12.78
CA ARG A 196 26.71 -0.29 -12.68
C ARG A 196 25.29 -0.64 -13.09
N GLU A 197 24.67 0.16 -13.95
CA GLU A 197 23.32 -0.07 -14.43
C GLU A 197 23.18 -1.47 -15.03
N ARG A 198 22.15 -2.20 -14.60
CA ARG A 198 21.93 -3.60 -14.95
C ARG A 198 21.10 -3.79 -16.23
N LEU A 199 20.57 -2.71 -16.77
CA LEU A 199 19.72 -2.68 -17.96
C LEU A 199 20.35 -1.79 -19.02
N SER A 200 20.16 -2.11 -20.30
CA SER A 200 20.69 -1.27 -21.38
C SER A 200 19.94 0.07 -21.43
N PRO A 201 20.56 1.14 -21.95
CA PRO A 201 19.91 2.45 -22.07
C PRO A 201 18.58 2.41 -22.85
N GLN A 202 18.50 1.57 -23.89
CA GLN A 202 17.29 1.37 -24.68
C GLN A 202 16.14 0.77 -23.85
N VAL A 203 16.45 -0.24 -23.02
CA VAL A 203 15.47 -0.88 -22.14
C VAL A 203 15.03 0.09 -21.04
N LEU A 204 15.97 0.84 -20.44
CA LEU A 204 15.66 1.86 -19.44
C LEU A 204 14.71 2.92 -19.99
N ASN A 205 15.02 3.51 -21.15
CA ASN A 205 14.19 4.54 -21.77
C ASN A 205 12.78 4.04 -22.06
N ALA A 206 12.64 2.81 -22.58
CA ALA A 206 11.33 2.21 -22.85
C ALA A 206 10.52 1.95 -21.56
N LEU A 207 11.18 1.48 -20.50
CA LEU A 207 10.52 1.23 -19.21
C LEU A 207 10.14 2.54 -18.50
N MET A 208 10.98 3.58 -18.61
CA MET A 208 10.66 4.91 -18.08
C MET A 208 9.44 5.50 -18.77
N ALA A 209 9.39 5.49 -20.11
CA ALA A 209 8.22 5.94 -20.86
C ALA A 209 6.95 5.18 -20.48
N LYS A 210 7.05 3.86 -20.29
CA LYS A 210 5.93 3.03 -19.81
C LYS A 210 5.49 3.40 -18.39
N ALA A 211 6.44 3.63 -17.49
CA ALA A 211 6.17 4.02 -16.11
C ALA A 211 5.51 5.41 -16.03
N ASP A 212 5.97 6.36 -16.85
CA ASP A 212 5.41 7.71 -16.91
C ASP A 212 4.01 7.72 -17.52
N ALA A 213 3.78 6.95 -18.58
CA ALA A 213 2.44 6.76 -19.14
C ALA A 213 1.48 6.13 -18.12
N ALA A 214 1.93 5.13 -17.36
CA ALA A 214 1.13 4.50 -16.31
C ALA A 214 0.81 5.48 -15.16
N ALA A 215 1.79 6.28 -14.73
CA ALA A 215 1.61 7.31 -13.71
C ALA A 215 0.66 8.42 -14.19
N GLY A 216 0.81 8.89 -15.44
CA GLY A 216 -0.07 9.87 -16.07
C GLY A 216 -1.51 9.38 -16.14
N ALA A 217 -1.74 8.17 -16.66
CA ALA A 217 -3.07 7.57 -16.73
C ALA A 217 -3.69 7.35 -15.33
N ALA A 218 -2.90 6.99 -14.33
CA ALA A 218 -3.37 6.85 -12.95
C ALA A 218 -3.77 8.21 -12.35
N ARG A 219 -2.93 9.24 -12.53
CA ARG A 219 -3.22 10.62 -12.11
C ARG A 219 -4.50 11.13 -12.77
N GLU A 220 -4.65 10.97 -14.08
CA GLU A 220 -5.85 11.39 -14.83
C GLU A 220 -7.13 10.72 -14.30
N ARG A 221 -7.09 9.43 -13.97
CA ARG A 221 -8.25 8.74 -13.39
C ARG A 221 -8.67 9.34 -12.05
N ILE A 222 -7.71 9.61 -11.17
CA ILE A 222 -7.99 10.24 -9.87
C ILE A 222 -8.57 11.65 -10.07
N VAL A 223 -7.97 12.45 -10.96
CA VAL A 223 -8.45 13.80 -11.27
C VAL A 223 -9.87 13.77 -11.84
N ASN A 224 -10.14 12.92 -12.84
CA ASN A 224 -11.46 12.83 -13.46
C ASN A 224 -12.53 12.35 -12.46
N ALA A 225 -12.19 11.37 -11.62
CA ALA A 225 -13.10 10.89 -10.58
C ALA A 225 -13.39 11.97 -9.54
N GLN A 226 -12.37 12.74 -9.13
CA GLN A 226 -12.53 13.85 -8.19
C GLN A 226 -13.37 14.98 -8.78
N GLN A 227 -13.08 15.41 -10.01
CA GLN A 227 -13.83 16.46 -10.70
C GLN A 227 -15.31 16.10 -10.86
N GLN A 228 -15.63 14.83 -11.11
CA GLN A 228 -17.01 14.40 -11.18
C GLN A 228 -17.72 14.55 -9.83
N ARG A 229 -17.10 14.10 -8.73
CA ARG A 229 -17.62 14.27 -7.37
C ARG A 229 -17.76 15.75 -7.01
N ASP A 230 -16.78 16.56 -7.37
CA ASP A 230 -16.79 18.00 -7.11
C ASP A 230 -17.95 18.69 -7.81
N ARG A 231 -18.18 18.40 -9.10
CA ARG A 231 -19.31 18.95 -9.85
C ARG A 231 -20.65 18.58 -9.23
N GLU A 232 -20.81 17.32 -8.82
CA GLU A 232 -22.02 16.85 -8.16
C GLU A 232 -22.22 17.53 -6.80
N TYR A 233 -21.17 17.62 -5.99
CA TYR A 233 -21.21 18.28 -4.69
C TYR A 233 -21.58 19.76 -4.83
N VAL A 234 -20.93 20.50 -5.72
CA VAL A 234 -21.21 21.93 -5.95
C VAL A 234 -22.65 22.13 -6.46
N ALA A 235 -23.12 21.27 -7.37
CA ALA A 235 -24.49 21.33 -7.89
C ALA A 235 -25.55 21.07 -6.81
N GLN A 236 -25.25 20.20 -5.84
CA GLN A 236 -26.13 19.94 -4.70
C GLN A 236 -26.03 21.06 -3.65
N PHE A 237 -24.81 21.49 -3.31
CA PHE A 237 -24.57 22.51 -2.30
C PHE A 237 -25.19 23.84 -2.72
N SER A 238 -25.00 24.28 -3.96
CA SER A 238 -25.56 25.53 -4.50
C SER A 238 -27.10 25.63 -4.43
N LYS A 239 -27.80 24.50 -4.34
CA LYS A 239 -29.26 24.44 -4.21
C LYS A 239 -29.76 24.43 -2.76
N ARG A 240 -28.87 24.33 -1.78
CA ARG A 240 -29.28 24.29 -0.36
C ARG A 240 -29.77 25.67 0.08
N PRO A 241 -30.76 25.74 0.99
CA PRO A 241 -31.23 27.01 1.55
C PRO A 241 -30.09 27.81 2.18
N GLY A 242 -30.10 29.13 1.97
CA GLY A 242 -29.09 30.05 2.50
C GLY A 242 -27.74 30.03 1.78
N VAL A 243 -27.55 29.18 0.77
CA VAL A 243 -26.32 29.16 -0.02
C VAL A 243 -26.30 30.32 -1.01
N GLN A 244 -25.15 31.01 -1.07
CA GLN A 244 -24.91 32.14 -1.95
C GLN A 244 -23.57 31.98 -2.66
N ARG A 245 -23.42 32.64 -3.81
CA ARG A 245 -22.15 32.71 -4.54
C ARG A 245 -21.44 34.02 -4.21
N SER A 246 -20.20 33.91 -3.77
CA SER A 246 -19.31 35.06 -3.57
C SER A 246 -18.89 35.68 -4.91
N PRO A 247 -18.72 37.01 -4.99
CA PRO A 247 -18.06 37.66 -6.12
C PRO A 247 -16.66 37.12 -6.43
N THR A 248 -15.95 36.63 -5.39
CA THR A 248 -14.63 35.99 -5.51
C THR A 248 -14.72 34.60 -6.17
N GLY A 249 -15.92 34.00 -6.22
CA GLY A 249 -16.21 32.83 -7.05
C GLY A 249 -16.49 31.53 -6.29
N PHE A 250 -16.34 31.49 -4.97
CA PHE A 250 -16.71 30.36 -4.13
C PHE A 250 -18.20 30.38 -3.74
N TRP A 251 -18.74 29.24 -3.33
CA TRP A 251 -20.07 29.14 -2.73
C TRP A 251 -19.96 29.11 -1.22
N TYR A 252 -20.92 29.69 -0.51
CA TYR A 252 -20.94 29.63 0.95
C TYR A 252 -22.34 29.58 1.52
N ARG A 253 -22.44 29.13 2.77
CA ARG A 253 -23.63 29.22 3.62
C ARG A 253 -23.20 29.67 5.00
N VAL A 254 -23.79 30.75 5.51
CA VAL A 254 -23.65 31.11 6.93
C VAL A 254 -24.45 30.10 7.73
N ASP A 255 -23.78 29.30 8.55
CA ASP A 255 -24.40 28.28 9.39
C ASP A 255 -24.89 28.89 10.70
N TYR A 256 -24.09 29.80 11.26
CA TYR A 256 -24.46 30.62 12.40
C TYR A 256 -23.92 32.03 12.22
N ALA A 257 -24.79 33.05 12.29
CA ALA A 257 -24.36 34.43 12.08
C ALA A 257 -23.40 34.94 13.16
N GLY A 258 -23.48 34.40 14.38
CA GLY A 258 -22.73 34.87 15.55
C GLY A 258 -23.50 35.89 16.40
N ASP A 259 -22.98 36.14 17.60
CA ASP A 259 -23.69 36.83 18.69
C ASP A 259 -23.49 38.34 18.67
N ARG A 260 -22.24 38.78 18.51
CA ARG A 260 -21.82 40.18 18.72
C ARG A 260 -20.98 40.70 17.58
N ALA A 261 -21.17 41.97 17.22
CA ALA A 261 -20.38 42.57 16.15
C ALA A 261 -18.89 42.54 16.52
N LEU A 262 -18.04 42.21 15.55
CA LEU A 262 -16.59 42.27 15.71
C LEU A 262 -16.15 43.74 15.76
N ALA A 263 -15.22 44.09 16.65
CA ALA A 263 -14.58 45.40 16.62
C ALA A 263 -13.73 45.54 15.34
N GLN A 264 -13.58 46.76 14.81
CA GLN A 264 -12.90 47.00 13.52
C GLN A 264 -11.44 46.49 13.51
N ASP A 265 -10.78 46.53 14.66
CA ASP A 265 -9.38 46.19 14.89
C ASP A 265 -9.23 44.92 15.74
N ALA A 266 -10.30 44.14 15.90
CA ALA A 266 -10.29 42.92 16.70
C ALA A 266 -9.24 41.93 16.20
N VAL A 267 -8.58 41.27 17.16
CA VAL A 267 -7.88 40.00 16.93
C VAL A 267 -8.92 38.89 16.98
N ILE A 268 -9.00 38.12 15.90
CA ILE A 268 -10.01 37.09 15.69
C ILE A 268 -9.32 35.73 15.78
N ASP A 269 -9.85 34.88 16.65
CA ASP A 269 -9.42 33.51 16.85
C ASP A 269 -10.31 32.62 15.97
N VAL A 270 -9.73 31.97 14.96
CA VAL A 270 -10.47 31.15 13.99
C VAL A 270 -10.01 29.70 14.05
N VAL A 271 -10.98 28.78 14.00
CA VAL A 271 -10.75 27.37 13.71
C VAL A 271 -11.31 27.04 12.33
N VAL A 272 -10.59 26.18 11.61
CA VAL A 272 -11.00 25.71 10.28
C VAL A 272 -10.91 24.19 10.25
N LYS A 273 -11.95 23.57 9.68
CA LYS A 273 -11.93 22.19 9.25
C LYS A 273 -11.98 22.15 7.73
N GLU A 274 -11.00 21.46 7.16
CA GLU A 274 -10.79 21.32 5.72
C GLU A 274 -11.12 19.90 5.30
N THR A 275 -12.03 19.77 4.34
CA THR A 275 -12.44 18.47 3.80
C THR A 275 -12.46 18.49 2.27
N LEU A 276 -12.28 17.31 1.67
CA LEU A 276 -12.64 17.10 0.27
C LEU A 276 -14.16 16.91 0.16
N THR A 277 -14.69 17.02 -1.06
CA THR A 277 -16.11 16.85 -1.35
C THR A 277 -16.64 15.44 -1.07
N ASP A 278 -15.76 14.44 -0.91
CA ASP A 278 -16.10 13.09 -0.48
C ASP A 278 -16.12 12.90 1.05
N GLY A 279 -15.83 13.96 1.81
CA GLY A 279 -15.78 13.94 3.27
C GLY A 279 -14.41 13.61 3.87
N THR A 280 -13.40 13.33 3.05
CA THR A 280 -12.03 13.12 3.54
C THR A 280 -11.52 14.35 4.27
N VAL A 281 -11.18 14.21 5.55
CA VAL A 281 -10.63 15.29 6.38
C VAL A 281 -9.16 15.50 6.05
N ILE A 282 -8.80 16.71 5.62
CA ILE A 282 -7.43 17.12 5.32
C ILE A 282 -6.77 17.71 6.56
N GLN A 283 -7.52 18.57 7.25
CA GLN A 283 -7.11 19.23 8.48
C GLN A 283 -8.34 19.55 9.31
N ASP A 284 -8.23 19.38 10.62
CA ASP A 284 -9.26 19.78 11.58
C ASP A 284 -8.57 20.50 12.74
N MET A 285 -8.72 21.81 12.81
CA MET A 285 -8.07 22.61 13.84
C MET A 285 -8.70 22.42 15.22
N ASP A 286 -10.03 22.24 15.26
CA ASP A 286 -10.82 22.11 16.48
C ASP A 286 -10.43 20.82 17.22
N LEU A 287 -10.37 19.69 16.51
CA LEU A 287 -9.93 18.40 17.07
C LEU A 287 -8.48 18.40 17.57
N ASN A 288 -7.65 19.30 17.05
CA ASN A 288 -6.24 19.39 17.42
C ASN A 288 -5.94 20.52 18.42
N GLY A 289 -6.97 21.20 18.94
CA GLY A 289 -6.83 22.34 19.85
C GLY A 289 -6.00 23.48 19.27
N LYS A 290 -6.00 23.63 17.94
CA LYS A 290 -5.26 24.68 17.23
C LYS A 290 -6.22 25.83 16.88
N VAL A 291 -5.74 27.05 17.03
CA VAL A 291 -6.46 28.28 16.65
C VAL A 291 -5.50 29.16 15.85
N LEU A 292 -6.05 29.86 14.85
CA LEU A 292 -5.34 30.93 14.16
C LEU A 292 -5.83 32.28 14.66
N SER A 293 -4.96 33.00 15.37
CA SER A 293 -5.24 34.33 15.95
C SER A 293 -4.60 35.42 15.10
N LEU A 294 -5.39 36.17 14.35
CA LEU A 294 -4.92 37.27 13.50
C LEU A 294 -5.92 38.44 13.51
N PRO A 295 -5.49 39.69 13.25
CA PRO A 295 -6.43 40.73 12.85
C PRO A 295 -7.09 40.37 11.51
N LEU A 296 -8.27 40.91 11.20
CA LEU A 296 -8.99 40.60 9.96
C LEU A 296 -8.14 40.78 8.70
N SER A 297 -7.29 41.82 8.67
CA SER A 297 -6.38 42.11 7.56
C SER A 297 -5.26 41.09 7.37
N GLY A 298 -4.96 40.28 8.39
CA GLY A 298 -3.93 39.24 8.35
C GLY A 298 -4.40 37.93 7.69
N PHE A 299 -5.71 37.70 7.61
CA PHE A 299 -6.24 36.50 6.97
C PHE A 299 -6.11 36.54 5.44
N PRO A 300 -5.91 35.37 4.78
CA PRO A 300 -5.98 35.25 3.32
C PRO A 300 -7.30 35.83 2.77
N PRO A 301 -7.30 36.43 1.56
CA PRO A 301 -8.47 37.13 1.01
C PRO A 301 -9.78 36.32 1.05
N LEU A 302 -9.69 35.03 0.70
CA LEU A 302 -10.81 34.08 0.75
C LEU A 302 -11.45 34.00 2.16
N PHE A 303 -10.62 33.75 3.18
CA PHE A 303 -11.10 33.66 4.57
C PHE A 303 -11.50 35.01 5.13
N ARG A 304 -10.81 36.09 4.74
CA ARG A 304 -11.18 37.45 5.14
C ARG A 304 -12.59 37.81 4.69
N GLU A 305 -12.94 37.48 3.45
CA GLU A 305 -14.31 37.70 2.95
C GLU A 305 -15.33 36.87 3.75
N ALA A 306 -15.02 35.61 4.05
CA ALA A 306 -15.90 34.73 4.80
C ALA A 306 -16.11 35.20 6.25
N ILE A 307 -15.03 35.57 6.95
CA ILE A 307 -15.05 36.12 8.31
C ILE A 307 -15.81 37.45 8.34
N GLY A 308 -15.67 38.29 7.32
CA GLY A 308 -16.40 39.56 7.20
C GLY A 308 -17.93 39.40 7.09
N ARG A 309 -18.43 38.18 6.90
CA ARG A 309 -19.87 37.85 6.89
C ARG A 309 -20.38 37.38 8.26
N LEU A 310 -19.50 37.27 9.25
CA LEU A 310 -19.78 36.70 10.55
C LEU A 310 -19.65 37.75 11.67
N ARG A 311 -20.26 37.39 12.79
CA ARG A 311 -20.14 38.03 14.10
C ARG A 311 -19.37 37.08 15.01
N ASP A 312 -19.01 37.54 16.20
CA ASP A 312 -18.34 36.72 17.23
C ASP A 312 -19.07 35.38 17.42
N HIS A 313 -18.32 34.28 17.54
CA HIS A 313 -18.82 32.89 17.55
C HIS A 313 -19.53 32.38 16.28
N GLY A 314 -19.62 33.20 15.23
CA GLY A 314 -20.24 32.82 13.96
C GLY A 314 -19.51 31.70 13.23
N SER A 315 -20.24 30.98 12.37
CA SER A 315 -19.71 29.91 11.53
C SER A 315 -20.27 29.94 10.11
N ILE A 316 -19.43 29.53 9.17
CA ILE A 316 -19.72 29.53 7.73
C ILE A 316 -19.10 28.30 7.08
N THR A 317 -19.87 27.64 6.23
CA THR A 317 -19.38 26.59 5.34
C THR A 317 -19.11 27.19 3.96
N MET A 318 -17.93 26.94 3.41
CA MET A 318 -17.49 27.40 2.10
C MET A 318 -17.14 26.21 1.20
N VAL A 319 -17.54 26.28 -0.07
CA VAL A 319 -17.15 25.35 -1.13
C VAL A 319 -16.33 26.12 -2.16
N VAL A 320 -15.04 25.81 -2.18
CA VAL A 320 -14.01 26.63 -2.80
C VAL A 320 -13.43 25.90 -4.00
N PRO A 321 -13.55 26.47 -5.21
CA PRO A 321 -13.01 25.87 -6.43
C PRO A 321 -11.47 25.79 -6.36
N PRO A 322 -10.85 24.87 -7.11
CA PRO A 322 -9.41 24.64 -7.05
C PRO A 322 -8.56 25.88 -7.31
N ALA A 323 -9.01 26.78 -8.21
CA ALA A 323 -8.32 28.04 -8.52
C ALA A 323 -8.16 29.00 -7.31
N LEU A 324 -8.97 28.81 -6.27
CA LEU A 324 -8.93 29.58 -5.02
C LEU A 324 -8.38 28.76 -3.83
N ALA A 325 -7.94 27.52 -4.10
CA ALA A 325 -7.42 26.58 -3.11
C ALA A 325 -6.03 26.06 -3.56
N TYR A 326 -5.89 24.75 -3.80
CA TYR A 326 -4.62 24.09 -4.11
C TYR A 326 -4.31 23.93 -5.62
N GLY A 327 -5.20 24.40 -6.51
CA GLY A 327 -4.96 24.46 -7.95
C GLY A 327 -4.70 23.12 -8.64
N GLU A 328 -4.02 23.19 -9.79
CA GLU A 328 -3.67 22.03 -10.64
C GLU A 328 -2.61 21.11 -10.03
N THR A 329 -1.86 21.61 -9.05
CA THR A 329 -0.84 20.81 -8.35
C THR A 329 -1.47 20.01 -7.21
N GLY A 330 -2.45 20.57 -6.52
CA GLY A 330 -2.98 19.98 -5.28
C GLY A 330 -2.00 20.13 -4.11
N TYR A 331 -2.18 19.30 -3.09
CA TYR A 331 -1.24 19.16 -1.96
C TYR A 331 -1.02 17.67 -1.66
N PRO A 332 -0.25 16.95 -2.49
CA PRO A 332 -0.08 15.51 -2.35
C PRO A 332 0.60 15.10 -1.03
N PRO A 333 0.27 13.92 -0.47
CA PRO A 333 -0.77 12.99 -0.93
C PRO A 333 -2.19 13.37 -0.45
N LYS A 334 -2.36 14.48 0.27
CA LYS A 334 -3.60 14.80 0.98
C LYS A 334 -4.69 15.37 0.07
N VAL A 335 -4.34 16.34 -0.77
CA VAL A 335 -5.30 17.03 -1.67
C VAL A 335 -4.96 16.69 -3.12
N PRO A 336 -5.87 16.04 -3.85
CA PRO A 336 -5.66 15.77 -5.27
C PRO A 336 -5.54 17.05 -6.11
N PRO A 337 -4.85 16.99 -7.27
CA PRO A 337 -4.91 18.02 -8.29
C PRO A 337 -6.35 18.42 -8.64
N ASN A 338 -6.60 19.72 -8.81
CA ASN A 338 -7.89 20.28 -9.20
C ASN A 338 -9.06 19.96 -8.25
N ALA A 339 -8.78 19.60 -7.00
CA ALA A 339 -9.82 19.33 -6.01
C ALA A 339 -10.52 20.62 -5.54
N THR A 340 -11.84 20.55 -5.47
CA THR A 340 -12.68 21.50 -4.75
C THR A 340 -12.58 21.23 -3.26
N MET A 341 -12.34 22.28 -2.48
CA MET A 341 -12.22 22.18 -1.03
C MET A 341 -13.52 22.61 -0.35
N VAL A 342 -13.85 21.96 0.77
CA VAL A 342 -14.92 22.38 1.67
C VAL A 342 -14.29 22.82 2.99
N TYR A 343 -14.52 24.09 3.34
CA TYR A 343 -14.05 24.68 4.58
C TYR A 343 -15.23 24.94 5.51
N GLU A 344 -15.19 24.38 6.71
CA GLU A 344 -16.04 24.79 7.82
C GLU A 344 -15.22 25.72 8.70
N LEU A 345 -15.56 27.01 8.66
CA LEU A 345 -14.87 28.07 9.40
C LEU A 345 -15.74 28.51 10.57
N ARG A 346 -15.15 28.63 11.76
CA ARG A 346 -15.81 29.16 12.96
C ARG A 346 -14.89 30.17 13.64
N ILE A 347 -15.48 31.29 14.05
CA ILE A 347 -14.83 32.23 14.97
C ILE A 347 -14.94 31.59 16.35
N ASP A 348 -13.82 31.22 16.95
CA ASP A 348 -13.80 30.68 18.31
C ASP A 348 -13.98 31.79 19.33
N ASN A 349 -13.29 32.91 19.14
CA ASN A 349 -13.37 34.09 19.99
C ASN A 349 -12.93 35.35 19.22
N SER A 350 -13.23 36.52 19.75
CA SER A 350 -12.66 37.78 19.30
C SER A 350 -12.33 38.69 20.48
N ARG A 351 -11.21 39.41 20.37
CA ARG A 351 -10.77 40.36 21.41
C ARG A 351 -10.35 41.69 20.80
N ALA A 352 -10.64 42.78 21.51
CA ALA A 352 -10.08 44.07 21.18
C ALA A 352 -8.54 43.98 21.19
N PRO A 353 -7.84 44.70 20.31
CA PRO A 353 -6.38 44.70 20.33
C PRO A 353 -5.89 45.22 21.68
N GLN A 354 -4.90 44.55 22.25
CA GLN A 354 -4.21 45.10 23.41
C GLN A 354 -3.42 46.34 22.94
N PRO A 355 -3.49 47.48 23.66
CA PRO A 355 -2.60 48.59 23.38
C PRO A 355 -1.17 48.06 23.39
N ALA A 356 -0.39 48.42 22.37
CA ALA A 356 1.02 48.09 22.33
C ALA A 356 1.64 48.57 23.65
N ALA A 357 2.23 47.66 24.41
CA ALA A 357 3.04 48.06 25.54
C ALA A 357 4.22 48.85 24.97
N ASP A 358 4.23 50.17 25.21
CA ASP A 358 5.36 51.03 24.89
C ASP A 358 6.65 50.34 25.36
N ARG A 359 7.53 50.04 24.41
CA ARG A 359 8.87 49.50 24.66
C ARG A 359 9.91 50.37 23.98
#